data_AF-A0A1Y4A3J2-F1
#
_entry.id   AF-A0A1Y4A3J2-F1
#
_cell.length_a   1.000
_cell.length_b   1.000
_cell.length_c   1.000
_cell.angle_alpha   90.00
_cell.angle_beta   90.00
_cell.angle_gamma   90.00
#
_symmetry.space_group_name_H-M   'P 1'
#
loop_
_entity.id
_entity.type
_entity.pdbx_description
1 polymer ?
#
loop_
_entity_poly.entity_id
_entity_poly.type
_entity_poly.pdbx_seq_one_letter_code
_entity_poly.pdbx_strand_id
1 'polypeptide(L)'
;MFCKYCGRQIADGSLFCPGCGNQLNSAQETPPQAGASSYQQTPPSQPGSYPNYTPTTPPPVGGYRPNGGYQSPNSVSTFNGYPMKWYKFLIYFALFASCVGGVISGILFMAGKAYGEMSEIWYFFSSELRIVDLLSGIVMIALGVMAIFVRQKLVQFRKDAPSYLLIFLSISTAHSAARLILTAALAGDLFFSSSLAGSYVLVLVLSVLMIALNNVYFKKRASLFVN
;
A
#
# COMPACT_ATOMS: atom_id res chain seq x y z
N MET A 1 15.51 -8.21 22.72
CA MET A 1 16.33 -8.37 21.48
C MET A 1 15.92 -7.40 20.36
N PHE A 2 16.68 -7.26 19.26
CA PHE A 2 16.28 -6.47 18.07
C PHE A 2 15.92 -7.39 16.89
N CYS A 3 14.92 -7.01 16.08
CA CYS A 3 14.50 -7.78 14.91
C CYS A 3 15.55 -7.73 13.80
N LYS A 4 16.08 -8.88 13.38
CA LYS A 4 17.03 -8.96 12.26
C LYS A 4 16.45 -8.53 10.90
N TYR A 5 15.12 -8.47 10.77
CA TYR A 5 14.45 -8.10 9.53
C TYR A 5 14.08 -6.61 9.44
N CYS A 6 13.76 -5.97 10.56
CA CYS A 6 13.27 -4.58 10.55
C CYS A 6 13.91 -3.66 11.60
N GLY A 7 14.88 -4.15 12.37
CA GLY A 7 15.65 -3.37 13.34
C GLY A 7 14.86 -2.90 14.57
N ARG A 8 13.59 -3.27 14.71
CA ARG A 8 12.75 -2.86 15.85
C ARG A 8 13.07 -3.67 17.10
N GLN A 9 13.07 -3.01 18.26
CA GLN A 9 13.23 -3.68 19.55
C GLN A 9 12.03 -4.58 19.83
N ILE A 10 12.30 -5.79 20.31
CA ILE A 10 11.32 -6.82 20.58
C ILE A 10 11.54 -7.37 21.99
N ALA A 11 10.43 -7.65 22.66
CA ALA A 11 10.43 -8.34 23.94
C ALA A 11 11.06 -9.73 23.80
N ASP A 12 11.81 -10.15 24.83
CA ASP A 12 12.46 -11.45 24.83
C ASP A 12 11.41 -12.58 24.90
N GLY A 13 11.58 -13.63 24.08
CA GLY A 13 10.60 -14.72 23.93
C GLY A 13 9.48 -14.49 22.91
N SER A 14 9.52 -13.43 22.12
CA SER A 14 8.54 -13.18 21.05
C SER A 14 8.71 -14.13 19.85
N LEU A 15 7.64 -14.84 19.47
CA LEU A 15 7.61 -15.72 18.30
C LEU A 15 7.49 -14.96 16.97
N PHE A 16 6.96 -13.73 17.01
CA PHE A 16 6.73 -12.88 15.83
C PHE A 16 7.11 -11.44 16.13
N CYS A 17 7.67 -10.74 15.15
CA CYS A 17 7.98 -9.34 15.27
C CYS A 17 6.70 -8.48 15.09
N PRO A 18 6.25 -7.70 16.09
CA PRO A 18 5.08 -6.84 15.97
C PRO A 18 5.31 -5.64 15.02
N GLY A 19 6.56 -5.40 14.61
CA GLY A 19 6.91 -4.35 13.67
C GLY A 19 6.81 -4.77 12.20
N CYS A 20 7.13 -6.03 11.86
CA CYS A 20 7.20 -6.49 10.46
C CYS A 20 6.46 -7.79 10.17
N GLY A 21 5.90 -8.46 11.18
CA GLY A 21 5.15 -9.71 11.04
C GLY A 21 5.99 -10.97 10.82
N ASN A 22 7.32 -10.84 10.68
CA ASN A 22 8.18 -12.00 10.47
C ASN A 22 8.33 -12.85 11.74
N GLN A 23 8.36 -14.18 11.54
CA GLN A 23 8.65 -15.14 12.59
C GLN A 23 10.09 -15.01 13.08
N LEU A 24 10.22 -15.06 14.40
CA LEU A 24 11.47 -15.02 15.13
C LEU A 24 11.69 -16.42 15.67
N ASN A 25 12.33 -17.28 14.88
CA ASN A 25 12.69 -18.60 15.37
C ASN A 25 13.58 -18.44 16.61
N SER A 26 13.09 -18.95 17.73
CA SER A 26 13.86 -19.08 18.96
C SER A 26 14.90 -20.18 18.75
N ALA A 27 16.13 -19.80 18.43
CA ALA A 27 17.32 -20.63 18.64
C ALA A 27 18.57 -19.78 18.37
N GLN A 28 19.20 -19.32 19.44
CA GLN A 28 20.63 -19.06 19.41
C GLN A 28 21.31 -20.44 19.48
N GLU A 29 22.16 -20.73 18.51
CA GLU A 29 22.84 -22.02 18.34
C GLU A 29 23.79 -22.30 19.50
N THR A 30 23.66 -23.47 20.14
CA THR A 30 24.77 -24.20 20.79
C THR A 30 24.38 -25.69 20.90
N PRO A 31 25.22 -26.67 20.49
CA PRO A 31 24.95 -28.12 20.60
C PRO A 31 25.64 -28.76 21.84
N PRO A 32 25.43 -30.05 22.17
CA PRO A 32 24.18 -30.76 22.46
C PRO A 32 24.16 -31.34 23.90
N GLN A 33 23.01 -31.39 24.58
CA GLN A 33 22.84 -32.36 25.67
C GLN A 33 21.38 -32.83 25.82
N ALA A 34 21.24 -34.15 25.89
CA ALA A 34 20.00 -34.92 25.92
C ALA A 34 19.19 -34.70 27.21
N GLY A 35 17.86 -34.80 27.10
CA GLY A 35 16.98 -34.91 28.28
C GLY A 35 15.51 -34.60 28.04
N ALA A 36 14.78 -35.59 27.53
CA ALA A 36 13.42 -36.03 27.92
C ALA A 36 12.24 -35.03 28.10
N SER A 37 11.19 -35.25 27.26
CA SER A 37 9.72 -35.30 27.55
C SER A 37 9.04 -34.11 28.28
N SER A 38 7.80 -33.67 28.00
CA SER A 38 6.57 -34.38 27.61
C SER A 38 5.41 -33.38 27.35
N TYR A 39 4.54 -33.73 26.40
CA TYR A 39 3.09 -33.46 26.21
C TYR A 39 2.44 -32.13 26.68
N GLN A 40 1.69 -31.45 25.80
CA GLN A 40 0.22 -31.63 25.59
C GLN A 40 -0.45 -30.35 25.03
N GLN A 41 -1.34 -30.54 24.05
CA GLN A 41 -2.16 -29.51 23.39
C GLN A 41 -3.47 -29.25 24.16
N THR A 42 -3.95 -27.99 24.21
CA THR A 42 -5.37 -27.63 24.32
C THR A 42 -5.66 -26.21 23.76
N PRO A 43 -6.90 -25.91 23.30
CA PRO A 43 -7.24 -24.94 22.23
C PRO A 43 -7.50 -23.48 22.69
N PRO A 44 -7.69 -22.51 21.76
CA PRO A 44 -7.71 -21.08 22.08
C PRO A 44 -9.07 -20.58 22.57
N SER A 45 -9.12 -20.10 23.82
CA SER A 45 -10.18 -19.20 24.32
C SER A 45 -9.63 -17.78 24.45
N GLN A 46 -10.34 -16.80 23.86
CA GLN A 46 -10.08 -15.36 23.99
C GLN A 46 -9.89 -14.95 25.45
N PRO A 47 -9.04 -13.95 25.72
CA PRO A 47 -9.54 -12.87 26.57
C PRO A 47 -8.99 -11.48 26.23
N GLY A 48 -9.91 -10.51 26.23
CA GLY A 48 -9.58 -9.13 26.62
C GLY A 48 -9.35 -9.03 28.14
N SER A 49 -8.98 -7.83 28.58
CA SER A 49 -8.63 -7.38 29.94
C SER A 49 -7.16 -7.60 30.37
N TYR A 50 -6.42 -6.49 30.44
CA TYR A 50 -5.10 -6.39 31.07
C TYR A 50 -5.26 -5.77 32.47
N PRO A 51 -4.65 -6.34 33.52
CA PRO A 51 -4.69 -5.79 34.88
C PRO A 51 -3.75 -4.58 35.04
N ASN A 52 -4.21 -3.59 35.80
CA ASN A 52 -3.51 -2.36 36.13
C ASN A 52 -2.58 -2.59 37.33
N TYR A 53 -1.26 -2.46 37.13
CA TYR A 53 -0.28 -2.45 38.21
C TYR A 53 0.24 -1.03 38.42
N THR A 54 -0.01 -0.47 39.61
CA THR A 54 0.62 0.75 40.11
C THR A 54 1.76 0.39 41.07
N PRO A 55 3.03 0.69 40.74
CA PRO A 55 4.12 0.57 41.71
C PRO A 55 4.18 1.80 42.61
N THR A 56 3.89 1.61 43.90
CA THR A 56 4.17 2.55 44.99
C THR A 56 5.59 2.32 45.52
N THR A 57 6.56 3.16 45.11
CA THR A 57 7.73 3.66 45.88
C THR A 57 8.80 4.22 44.90
N PRO A 58 9.39 5.42 45.14
CA PRO A 58 10.37 6.03 44.24
C PRO A 58 11.82 5.52 44.49
N PRO A 59 12.62 5.20 43.45
CA PRO A 59 14.06 4.99 43.57
C PRO A 59 14.87 6.31 43.44
N PRO A 60 16.12 6.36 43.94
CA PRO A 60 16.85 7.59 44.24
C PRO A 60 17.45 8.29 43.01
N VAL A 61 17.66 9.61 43.17
CA VAL A 61 18.16 10.56 42.19
C VAL A 61 19.62 10.25 41.83
N GLY A 62 19.85 9.75 40.61
CA GLY A 62 21.18 9.58 40.00
C GLY A 62 21.10 9.93 38.52
N GLY A 63 21.82 10.98 38.12
CA GLY A 63 21.70 11.60 36.81
C GLY A 63 22.20 10.74 35.65
N TYR A 64 21.28 10.23 34.85
CA TYR A 64 21.48 9.95 33.43
C TYR A 64 20.18 10.29 32.70
N ARG A 65 20.22 11.27 31.79
CA ARG A 65 19.09 11.68 30.95
C ARG A 65 19.15 10.94 29.61
N PRO A 66 18.39 9.86 29.37
CA PRO A 66 18.13 9.42 28.01
C PRO A 66 17.12 10.39 27.37
N ASN A 67 17.58 11.11 26.34
CA ASN A 67 16.75 11.94 25.48
C ASN A 67 15.75 11.02 24.74
N GLY A 68 14.52 10.94 25.24
CA GLY A 68 13.47 10.09 24.70
C GLY A 68 12.14 10.41 25.38
N GLY A 69 11.63 11.62 25.15
CA GLY A 69 10.36 12.05 25.71
C GLY A 69 9.20 11.19 25.21
N TYR A 70 8.53 10.50 26.12
CA TYR A 70 7.19 9.98 25.90
C TYR A 70 6.20 11.15 25.99
N GLN A 71 5.73 11.65 24.83
CA GLN A 71 4.56 12.52 24.78
C GLN A 71 3.30 11.68 24.48
N SER A 72 2.36 11.69 25.41
CA SER A 72 0.93 11.40 25.19
C SER A 72 0.12 12.64 25.60
N PRO A 73 -1.18 12.80 25.27
CA PRO A 73 -2.03 12.09 24.32
C PRO A 73 -2.82 13.11 23.46
N ASN A 74 -2.22 13.60 22.37
CA ASN A 74 -2.96 14.24 21.25
C ASN A 74 -2.07 14.42 20.01
N SER A 75 -0.98 13.66 19.95
CA SER A 75 0.04 13.80 18.91
C SER A 75 -0.47 13.11 17.65
N VAL A 76 -0.69 13.91 16.60
CA VAL A 76 -0.63 13.43 15.22
C VAL A 76 0.59 12.51 15.16
N SER A 77 0.38 11.23 14.87
CA SER A 77 1.41 10.20 14.95
C SER A 77 2.56 10.52 13.98
N THR A 78 3.54 11.26 14.47
CA THR A 78 4.72 11.71 13.75
C THR A 78 5.77 10.61 13.86
N PHE A 79 6.22 10.07 12.73
CA PHE A 79 7.28 9.06 12.71
C PHE A 79 8.57 9.75 12.29
N ASN A 80 9.58 9.71 13.16
CA ASN A 80 10.89 10.31 12.91
C ASN A 80 10.80 11.80 12.49
N GLY A 81 9.94 12.57 13.15
CA GLY A 81 9.73 14.00 12.87
C GLY A 81 8.76 14.33 11.72
N TYR A 82 8.27 13.35 10.95
CA TYR A 82 7.36 13.60 9.83
C TYR A 82 5.89 13.21 10.10
N PRO A 83 4.91 14.02 9.67
CA PRO A 83 3.51 13.61 9.70
C PRO A 83 3.24 12.56 8.61
N MET A 84 2.64 11.43 9.02
CA MET A 84 2.46 10.23 8.19
C MET A 84 1.03 10.00 7.71
N LYS A 85 0.11 10.97 7.85
CA LYS A 85 -1.31 10.80 7.50
C LYS A 85 -1.51 10.36 6.03
N TRP A 86 -0.87 11.06 5.09
CA TRP A 86 -0.93 10.72 3.66
C TRP A 86 -0.33 9.34 3.36
N TYR A 87 0.85 9.04 3.92
CA TYR A 87 1.48 7.74 3.76
C TYR A 87 0.62 6.58 4.30
N LYS A 88 -0.02 6.78 5.48
CA LYS A 88 -0.99 5.82 6.02
C LYS A 88 -2.18 5.66 5.07
N PHE A 89 -2.75 6.75 4.57
CA PHE A 89 -3.83 6.70 3.59
C PHE A 89 -3.43 5.91 2.33
N LEU A 90 -2.23 6.14 1.79
CA LEU A 90 -1.74 5.42 0.61
C LEU A 90 -1.73 3.89 0.81
N ILE A 91 -1.19 3.44 1.95
CA ILE A 91 -0.96 2.01 2.22
C ILE A 91 -2.22 1.31 2.72
N TYR A 92 -3.06 1.99 3.51
CA TYR A 92 -4.27 1.39 4.07
C TYR A 92 -5.45 1.45 3.11
N PHE A 93 -5.53 2.48 2.26
CA PHE A 93 -6.68 2.69 1.41
C PHE A 93 -6.31 2.79 -0.07
N ALA A 94 -5.53 3.79 -0.48
CA ALA A 94 -5.42 4.14 -1.90
C ALA A 94 -4.91 2.99 -2.78
N LEU A 95 -3.82 2.31 -2.39
CA LEU A 95 -3.26 1.19 -3.18
C LEU A 95 -4.18 -0.03 -3.20
N PHE A 96 -4.94 -0.27 -2.12
CA PHE A 96 -5.95 -1.33 -2.11
C PHE A 96 -7.15 -0.97 -2.99
N ALA A 97 -7.63 0.27 -2.91
CA ALA A 97 -8.70 0.77 -3.77
C ALA A 97 -8.28 0.73 -5.25
N SER A 98 -7.03 1.04 -5.57
CA SER A 98 -6.48 0.87 -6.93
C SER A 98 -6.48 -0.59 -7.38
N CYS A 99 -6.16 -1.54 -6.49
CA CYS A 99 -6.22 -2.96 -6.81
C CYS A 99 -7.66 -3.42 -7.08
N VAL A 100 -8.58 -3.12 -6.17
CA VAL A 100 -10.00 -3.45 -6.31
C VAL A 100 -10.59 -2.81 -7.57
N GLY A 101 -10.33 -1.51 -7.77
CA GLY A 101 -10.75 -0.78 -8.96
C GLY A 101 -10.16 -1.36 -10.24
N GLY A 102 -8.86 -1.71 -10.24
CA GLY A 102 -8.21 -2.36 -11.37
C GLY A 102 -8.82 -3.71 -11.74
N VAL A 103 -9.15 -4.53 -10.75
CA VAL A 103 -9.84 -5.82 -10.98
C VAL A 103 -11.26 -5.62 -11.52
N ILE A 104 -12.04 -4.73 -10.90
CA ILE A 104 -13.42 -4.44 -11.33
C ILE A 104 -13.41 -3.89 -12.75
N SER A 105 -12.62 -2.84 -13.02
CA SER A 105 -12.48 -2.28 -14.37
C SER A 105 -11.97 -3.32 -15.36
N GLY A 106 -10.99 -4.13 -14.95
CA GLY A 106 -10.46 -5.22 -15.76
C GLY A 106 -11.55 -6.18 -16.23
N ILE A 107 -12.37 -6.67 -15.31
CA ILE A 107 -13.50 -7.55 -15.61
C ILE A 107 -14.54 -6.84 -16.50
N LEU A 108 -14.88 -5.59 -16.21
CA LEU A 108 -15.86 -4.82 -17.00
C LEU A 108 -15.40 -4.61 -18.45
N PHE A 109 -14.12 -4.31 -18.65
CA PHE A 109 -13.53 -4.20 -19.99
C PHE A 109 -13.56 -5.52 -20.75
N MET A 110 -13.11 -6.62 -20.13
CA MET A 110 -13.12 -7.94 -20.78
C MET A 110 -14.53 -8.44 -21.07
N ALA A 111 -15.50 -8.11 -20.22
CA ALA A 111 -16.91 -8.43 -20.42
C ALA A 111 -17.62 -7.53 -21.45
N GLY A 112 -16.92 -6.53 -22.00
CA GLY A 112 -17.49 -5.56 -22.93
C GLY A 112 -18.55 -4.63 -22.29
N LYS A 113 -18.56 -4.51 -20.97
CA LYS A 113 -19.55 -3.72 -20.22
C LYS A 113 -19.02 -2.34 -19.81
N ALA A 114 -17.85 -1.94 -20.31
CA ALA A 114 -17.23 -0.65 -19.99
C ALA A 114 -18.07 0.55 -20.43
N TYR A 115 -18.94 0.38 -21.42
CA TYR A 115 -19.81 1.44 -21.97
C TYR A 115 -21.27 1.36 -21.48
N GLY A 116 -21.56 0.48 -20.52
CA GLY A 116 -22.92 0.28 -20.01
C GLY A 116 -23.89 -0.24 -21.07
N GLU A 117 -25.13 0.27 -21.05
CA GLU A 117 -26.21 -0.12 -21.96
C GLU A 117 -25.91 0.21 -23.44
N MET A 118 -24.98 1.13 -23.69
CA MET A 118 -24.61 1.54 -25.05
C MET A 118 -23.54 0.62 -25.68
N SER A 119 -23.03 -0.37 -24.95
CA SER A 119 -21.95 -1.26 -25.42
C SER A 119 -22.20 -1.89 -26.78
N GLU A 120 -23.44 -2.28 -27.10
CA GLU A 120 -23.80 -2.84 -28.40
C GLU A 120 -23.58 -1.83 -29.54
N ILE A 121 -23.97 -0.58 -29.34
CA ILE A 121 -23.82 0.51 -30.32
C ILE A 121 -22.35 0.81 -30.54
N TRP A 122 -21.57 0.92 -29.45
CA TRP A 122 -20.12 1.15 -29.52
C TRP A 122 -19.40 0.06 -30.34
N TYR A 123 -19.72 -1.21 -30.11
CA TYR A 123 -19.09 -2.31 -30.83
C TYR A 123 -19.64 -2.55 -32.24
N PHE A 124 -20.85 -2.07 -32.55
CA PHE A 124 -21.40 -2.09 -33.90
C PHE A 124 -20.62 -1.13 -34.82
N PHE A 125 -20.36 0.10 -34.35
CA PHE A 125 -19.61 1.09 -35.11
C PHE A 125 -18.09 0.84 -35.10
N SER A 126 -17.57 0.29 -34.00
CA SER A 126 -16.13 0.01 -33.85
C SER A 126 -15.91 -1.39 -33.30
N SER A 127 -15.95 -2.40 -34.17
CA SER A 127 -15.72 -3.80 -33.79
C SER A 127 -14.31 -4.02 -33.20
N GLU A 128 -13.32 -3.26 -33.67
CA GLU A 128 -11.94 -3.25 -33.16
C GLU A 128 -11.84 -2.84 -31.69
N LEU A 129 -12.81 -2.07 -31.18
CA LEU A 129 -12.83 -1.60 -29.79
C LEU A 129 -12.94 -2.76 -28.79
N ARG A 130 -13.52 -3.91 -29.18
CA ARG A 130 -13.56 -5.11 -28.34
C ARG A 130 -12.18 -5.66 -28.02
N ILE A 131 -11.27 -5.63 -29.00
CA ILE A 131 -9.89 -6.11 -28.82
C ILE A 131 -9.14 -5.14 -27.91
N VAL A 132 -9.35 -3.84 -28.12
CA VAL A 132 -8.78 -2.76 -27.28
C VAL A 132 -9.22 -2.89 -25.82
N ASP A 133 -10.50 -3.15 -25.58
CA ASP A 133 -11.03 -3.33 -24.24
C ASP A 133 -10.49 -4.60 -23.59
N LEU A 134 -10.41 -5.72 -24.32
CA LEU A 134 -9.80 -6.96 -23.82
C LEU A 134 -8.35 -6.70 -23.34
N LEU A 135 -7.53 -6.03 -24.15
CA LEU A 135 -6.16 -5.67 -23.79
C LEU A 135 -6.11 -4.71 -22.60
N SER A 136 -6.99 -3.70 -22.59
CA SER A 136 -7.10 -2.76 -21.47
C SER A 136 -7.48 -3.46 -20.17
N GLY A 137 -8.34 -4.48 -20.25
CA GLY A 137 -8.72 -5.28 -19.11
C GLY A 137 -7.56 -6.04 -18.47
N ILE A 138 -6.71 -6.66 -19.31
CA ILE A 138 -5.48 -7.34 -18.87
C ILE A 138 -4.52 -6.35 -18.19
N VAL A 139 -4.33 -5.16 -18.80
CA VAL A 139 -3.48 -4.10 -18.24
C VAL A 139 -3.99 -3.64 -16.87
N MET A 140 -5.30 -3.47 -16.71
CA MET A 140 -5.90 -3.03 -15.43
C MET A 140 -5.73 -4.07 -14.31
N ILE A 141 -5.83 -5.37 -14.62
CA ILE A 141 -5.53 -6.43 -13.66
C ILE A 141 -4.04 -6.40 -13.27
N ALA A 142 -3.15 -6.26 -14.26
CA ALA A 142 -1.70 -6.17 -14.00
C ALA A 142 -1.35 -4.95 -13.13
N LEU A 143 -1.98 -3.79 -13.37
CA LEU A 143 -1.85 -2.60 -12.54
C LEU A 143 -2.37 -2.83 -11.12
N GLY A 144 -3.46 -3.58 -10.96
CA GLY A 144 -3.96 -3.97 -9.64
C GLY A 144 -2.96 -4.81 -8.84
N VAL A 145 -2.32 -5.80 -9.50
CA VAL A 145 -1.24 -6.60 -8.88
C VAL A 145 -0.03 -5.72 -8.53
N MET A 146 0.37 -4.83 -9.44
CA MET A 146 1.44 -3.86 -9.20
C MET A 146 1.14 -2.95 -7.99
N ALA A 147 -0.12 -2.52 -7.79
CA ALA A 147 -0.50 -1.72 -6.64
C ALA A 147 -0.24 -2.46 -5.30
N ILE A 148 -0.51 -3.77 -5.24
CA ILE A 148 -0.18 -4.59 -4.06
C ILE A 148 1.33 -4.70 -3.89
N PHE A 149 2.09 -4.90 -4.96
CA PHE A 149 3.55 -4.96 -4.90
C PHE A 149 4.17 -3.66 -4.37
N VAL A 150 3.74 -2.50 -4.90
CA VAL A 150 4.16 -1.17 -4.44
C VAL A 150 3.84 -0.99 -2.96
N ARG A 151 2.67 -1.46 -2.51
CA ARG A 151 2.28 -1.41 -1.10
C ARG A 151 3.27 -2.18 -0.22
N GLN A 152 3.61 -3.42 -0.57
CA GLN A 152 4.56 -4.22 0.22
C GLN A 152 5.93 -3.54 0.32
N LYS A 153 6.40 -2.95 -0.79
CA LYS A 153 7.64 -2.15 -0.84
C LYS A 153 7.56 -0.95 0.10
N LEU A 154 6.45 -0.21 0.08
CA LEU A 154 6.26 0.95 0.94
C LEU A 154 6.26 0.58 2.40
N VAL A 155 5.49 -0.45 2.82
CA VAL A 155 5.43 -0.92 4.23
C VAL A 155 6.81 -1.29 4.79
N GLN A 156 7.68 -1.84 3.94
CA GLN A 156 9.04 -2.23 4.32
C GLN A 156 10.04 -1.06 4.35
N PHE A 157 9.60 0.17 4.02
CA PHE A 157 10.45 1.35 3.94
C PHE A 157 11.70 1.12 3.06
N ARG A 158 11.56 0.39 1.96
CA ARG A 158 12.67 0.17 1.03
C ARG A 158 13.04 1.44 0.27
N LYS A 159 14.34 1.64 0.04
CA LYS A 159 14.91 2.81 -0.66
C LYS A 159 14.29 3.04 -2.04
N ASP A 160 13.91 1.97 -2.72
CA ASP A 160 13.28 2.01 -4.04
C ASP A 160 11.75 2.22 -4.00
N ALA A 161 11.10 2.11 -2.84
CA ALA A 161 9.65 2.10 -2.74
C ALA A 161 8.96 3.37 -3.28
N PRO A 162 9.45 4.60 -3.02
CA PRO A 162 8.87 5.80 -3.61
C PRO A 162 8.95 5.81 -5.14
N SER A 163 10.04 5.29 -5.71
CA SER A 163 10.21 5.21 -7.16
C SER A 163 9.19 4.27 -7.79
N TYR A 164 8.96 3.10 -7.18
CA TYR A 164 7.92 2.16 -7.64
C TYR A 164 6.50 2.75 -7.58
N LEU A 165 6.20 3.57 -6.56
CA LEU A 165 4.93 4.30 -6.52
C LEU A 165 4.80 5.29 -7.69
N LEU A 166 5.84 6.06 -7.97
CA LEU A 166 5.82 7.01 -9.10
C LEU A 166 5.70 6.30 -10.44
N ILE A 167 6.39 5.17 -10.62
CA ILE A 167 6.28 4.32 -11.82
C ILE A 167 4.84 3.79 -11.97
N PHE A 168 4.25 3.29 -10.89
CA PHE A 168 2.87 2.83 -10.90
C PHE A 168 1.89 3.95 -11.30
N LEU A 169 2.04 5.14 -10.71
CA LEU A 169 1.22 6.29 -11.06
C LEU A 169 1.43 6.72 -12.53
N SER A 170 2.68 6.74 -13.02
CA SER A 170 2.96 7.12 -14.40
C SER A 170 2.38 6.13 -15.41
N ILE A 171 2.47 4.81 -15.14
CA ILE A 171 1.88 3.80 -16.03
C ILE A 171 0.35 3.93 -16.02
N SER A 172 -0.27 4.16 -14.86
CA SER A 172 -1.72 4.35 -14.74
C SER A 172 -2.22 5.58 -15.51
N THR A 173 -1.49 6.71 -15.41
CA THR A 173 -1.76 7.90 -16.22
C THR A 173 -1.57 7.64 -17.71
N ALA A 174 -0.48 6.96 -18.09
CA ALA A 174 -0.20 6.64 -19.49
C ALA A 174 -1.28 5.74 -20.11
N HIS A 175 -1.73 4.71 -19.38
CA HIS A 175 -2.84 3.86 -19.81
C HIS A 175 -4.12 4.68 -20.02
N SER A 176 -4.44 5.59 -19.09
CA SER A 176 -5.62 6.45 -19.19
C SER A 176 -5.57 7.37 -20.42
N ALA A 177 -4.40 7.96 -20.69
CA ALA A 177 -4.18 8.81 -21.86
C ALA A 177 -4.23 8.00 -23.18
N ALA A 178 -3.60 6.83 -23.21
CA ALA A 178 -3.61 5.95 -24.38
C ALA A 178 -5.03 5.50 -24.72
N ARG A 179 -5.82 5.12 -23.72
CA ARG A 179 -7.22 4.71 -23.91
C ARG A 179 -8.07 5.87 -24.43
N LEU A 180 -7.84 7.09 -23.93
CA LEU A 180 -8.52 8.29 -24.42
C LEU A 180 -8.25 8.51 -25.91
N ILE A 181 -6.98 8.52 -26.30
CA ILE A 181 -6.55 8.75 -27.69
C ILE A 181 -7.12 7.66 -28.61
N LEU A 182 -7.03 6.40 -28.20
CA LEU A 182 -7.49 5.27 -28.99
C LEU A 182 -9.01 5.27 -29.16
N THR A 183 -9.76 5.57 -28.09
CA THR A 183 -11.22 5.69 -28.19
C THR A 183 -11.62 6.87 -29.07
N ALA A 184 -10.89 8.00 -28.99
CA ALA A 184 -11.14 9.15 -29.86
C ALA A 184 -10.87 8.84 -31.34
N ALA A 185 -9.78 8.12 -31.63
CA ALA A 185 -9.42 7.74 -32.99
C ALA A 185 -10.41 6.75 -33.62
N LEU A 186 -10.97 5.82 -32.82
CA LEU A 186 -11.88 4.79 -33.32
C LEU A 186 -13.34 5.26 -33.38
N ALA A 187 -13.79 6.04 -32.39
CA ALA A 187 -15.19 6.41 -32.23
C ALA A 187 -15.53 7.81 -32.79
N GLY A 188 -14.53 8.67 -32.97
CA GLY A 188 -14.69 10.03 -33.51
C GLY A 188 -15.60 10.93 -32.67
N ASP A 189 -16.09 12.00 -33.31
CA ASP A 189 -16.88 13.06 -32.67
C ASP A 189 -18.24 12.57 -32.14
N LEU A 190 -18.77 11.47 -32.68
CA LEU A 190 -20.08 10.90 -32.30
C LEU A 190 -20.17 10.53 -30.81
N PHE A 191 -19.02 10.20 -30.20
CA PHE A 191 -18.96 9.80 -28.79
C PHE A 191 -18.07 10.70 -27.92
N PHE A 192 -17.39 11.67 -28.53
CA PHE A 192 -16.57 12.66 -27.82
C PHE A 192 -17.32 13.98 -27.67
N SER A 193 -18.27 14.02 -26.74
CA SER A 193 -18.88 15.30 -26.34
C SER A 193 -17.86 16.16 -25.57
N SER A 194 -18.05 17.48 -25.60
CA SER A 194 -17.22 18.44 -24.85
C SER A 194 -17.24 18.18 -23.34
N SER A 195 -18.36 17.68 -22.80
CA SER A 195 -18.48 17.28 -21.39
C SER A 195 -17.67 16.04 -21.06
N LEU A 196 -17.70 15.01 -21.92
CA LEU A 196 -16.86 13.82 -21.77
C LEU A 196 -15.38 14.20 -21.86
N ALA A 197 -15.00 14.97 -22.88
CA ALA A 197 -13.64 15.46 -23.08
C ALA A 197 -13.14 16.23 -21.85
N GLY A 198 -13.95 17.12 -21.29
CA GLY A 198 -13.63 17.85 -20.06
C GLY A 198 -13.36 16.95 -18.86
N SER A 199 -14.17 15.90 -18.67
CA SER A 199 -13.97 14.93 -17.59
C SER A 199 -12.65 14.15 -17.72
N TYR A 200 -12.29 13.75 -18.94
CA TYR A 200 -11.04 13.04 -19.19
C TYR A 200 -9.81 13.94 -19.01
N VAL A 201 -9.86 15.18 -19.51
CA VAL A 201 -8.78 16.15 -19.30
C VAL A 201 -8.59 16.44 -17.80
N LEU A 202 -9.69 16.59 -17.04
CA LEU A 202 -9.62 16.78 -15.60
C LEU A 202 -8.92 15.60 -14.90
N VAL A 203 -9.28 14.36 -15.23
CA VAL A 203 -8.64 13.16 -14.67
C VAL A 203 -7.16 13.11 -14.99
N LEU A 204 -6.76 13.44 -16.22
CA LEU A 204 -5.35 13.49 -16.61
C LEU A 204 -4.59 14.54 -15.81
N VAL A 205 -5.13 15.77 -15.70
CA VAL A 205 -4.53 16.85 -14.90
C VAL A 205 -4.37 16.43 -13.44
N LEU A 206 -5.43 15.88 -12.82
CA LEU A 206 -5.39 15.39 -11.44
C LEU A 206 -4.35 14.27 -11.26
N SER A 207 -4.20 13.38 -12.23
CA SER A 207 -3.22 12.30 -12.18
C SER A 207 -1.76 12.83 -12.22
N VAL A 208 -1.48 13.81 -13.07
CA VAL A 208 -0.17 14.47 -13.15
C VAL A 208 0.14 15.23 -11.86
N LEU A 209 -0.85 15.95 -11.32
CA LEU A 209 -0.73 16.60 -10.01
C LEU A 209 -0.44 15.57 -8.91
N MET A 210 -1.13 14.43 -8.90
CA MET A 210 -0.87 13.35 -7.93
C MET A 210 0.56 12.81 -8.03
N ILE A 211 1.11 12.65 -9.23
CA ILE A 211 2.52 12.26 -9.43
C ILE A 211 3.45 13.32 -8.84
N ALA A 212 3.25 14.59 -9.16
CA ALA A 212 4.08 15.69 -8.68
C ALA A 212 4.04 15.82 -7.14
N LEU A 213 2.84 15.76 -6.55
CA LEU A 213 2.64 15.84 -5.10
C LEU A 213 3.32 14.66 -4.38
N ASN A 214 3.19 13.43 -4.90
CA ASN A 214 3.88 12.28 -4.33
C ASN A 214 5.40 12.42 -4.46
N ASN A 215 5.90 12.88 -5.60
CA ASN A 215 7.34 13.10 -5.80
C ASN A 215 7.91 14.07 -4.75
N VAL A 216 7.26 15.22 -4.55
CA VAL A 216 7.65 16.19 -3.51
C VAL A 216 7.49 15.60 -2.10
N TYR A 217 6.40 14.89 -1.83
CA TYR A 217 6.11 14.29 -0.53
C TYR A 217 7.20 13.30 -0.09
N PHE A 218 7.60 12.40 -0.99
CA PHE A 218 8.59 11.36 -0.70
C PHE A 218 10.02 11.88 -0.75
N LYS A 219 10.35 12.88 -1.59
CA LYS A 219 11.65 13.56 -1.52
C LYS A 219 11.92 14.16 -0.14
N LYS A 220 10.92 14.81 0.46
CA LYS A 220 11.03 15.36 1.83
C LYS A 220 11.22 14.30 2.91
N ARG A 221 10.86 13.04 2.63
CA ARG A 221 10.90 11.89 3.55
C ARG A 221 11.88 10.81 3.11
N ALA A 222 12.81 11.14 2.20
CA ALA A 222 13.76 10.18 1.65
C ALA A 222 14.61 9.51 2.75
N SER A 223 14.87 10.22 3.85
CA SER A 223 15.57 9.71 5.04
C SER A 223 14.84 8.56 5.75
N LEU A 224 13.55 8.35 5.50
CA LEU A 224 12.81 7.21 6.05
C LEU A 224 13.10 5.90 5.31
N PHE A 225 13.69 5.95 4.11
CA PHE A 225 13.86 4.81 3.23
C PHE A 225 15.35 4.41 3.14
N VAL A 226 15.78 3.52 4.06
CA VAL A 226 17.20 3.20 4.27
C VAL A 226 17.57 1.74 3.96
N ASN A 227 16.58 0.87 3.71
CA ASN A 227 16.78 -0.55 3.39
C ASN A 227 16.84 -0.82 1.88
#